data_AF-A0A3A0C2T0-F1
#
_entry.id   AF-A0A3A0C2T0-F1
#
_cell.length_a   1.000
_cell.length_b   1.000
_cell.length_c   1.000
_cell.angle_alpha   90.00
_cell.angle_beta   90.00
_cell.angle_gamma   90.00
#
_symmetry.space_group_name_H-M   'P 1'
#
loop_
_entity.id
_entity.type
_entity.pdbx_description
1 polymer ?
#
loop_
_entity_poly.entity_id
_entity_poly.type
_entity_poly.pdbx_seq_one_letter_code
_entity_poly.pdbx_strand_id
1 'polypeptide(L)'
;MSDHATSPLRFRLRRDVAIGCLLALLLSAFPLTVDAASGGKTEVLPVQKAAPSAVFIETTGPEADLRRQLRAKNAVAELGASASQVMFSQAPTGSYGFIEPKFLGMALVTQSPDLVLQRAAPTANAYEIHKLADGSGMVVGFVEKELMVQVAPAQRPKTVRLELYSNPSAKAAHIVAVPLTKLSSDRMPTKIDPKNPNSPVVLNMDLRSSASHASTQGVQ
;
A
#
# COMPACT_ATOMS: atom_id res chain seq x y z
N MET A 1 -42.26 -55.95 -30.11
CA MET A 1 -41.99 -55.03 -28.98
C MET A 1 -40.58 -55.30 -28.49
N SER A 2 -39.71 -54.32 -28.75
CA SER A 2 -38.44 -53.98 -28.08
C SER A 2 -37.42 -55.05 -27.68
N ASP A 3 -36.29 -55.05 -28.42
CA ASP A 3 -34.93 -54.70 -27.98
C ASP A 3 -34.40 -55.25 -26.64
N HIS A 4 -33.42 -56.16 -26.68
CA HIS A 4 -31.96 -55.94 -26.74
C HIS A 4 -31.30 -55.83 -25.36
N ALA A 5 -30.61 -56.89 -24.95
CA ALA A 5 -29.38 -56.81 -24.16
C ALA A 5 -28.61 -58.13 -24.28
N THR A 6 -27.44 -58.08 -24.92
CA THR A 6 -26.15 -58.61 -24.42
C THR A 6 -25.14 -58.59 -25.56
N SER A 7 -24.17 -57.68 -25.46
CA SER A 7 -22.94 -57.71 -26.24
C SER A 7 -22.05 -58.87 -25.78
N PRO A 8 -21.19 -59.39 -26.69
CA PRO A 8 -19.82 -59.59 -26.26
C PRO A 8 -18.80 -59.04 -27.26
N LEU A 9 -17.75 -58.49 -26.66
CA LEU A 9 -16.39 -58.29 -27.13
C LEU A 9 -16.11 -58.67 -28.59
N ARG A 10 -15.50 -57.72 -29.32
CA ARG A 10 -14.19 -57.97 -29.95
C ARG A 10 -13.53 -56.70 -30.50
N PHE A 11 -12.31 -56.51 -30.00
CA PHE A 11 -11.11 -56.22 -30.78
C PHE A 11 -10.89 -54.84 -31.38
N ARG A 12 -9.70 -54.33 -31.04
CA ARG A 12 -8.90 -53.28 -31.66
C ARG A 12 -9.23 -51.85 -31.25
N LEU A 13 -8.36 -51.24 -30.45
CA LEU A 13 -7.52 -50.13 -30.93
C LEU A 13 -6.48 -49.71 -29.88
N ARG A 14 -5.28 -49.39 -30.38
CA ARG A 14 -4.26 -48.47 -29.81
C ARG A 14 -3.58 -48.95 -28.52
N ARG A 15 -2.35 -49.50 -28.53
CA ARG A 15 -1.11 -49.05 -29.18
C ARG A 15 -0.69 -47.64 -28.77
N ASP A 16 -0.67 -47.36 -27.46
CA ASP A 16 0.01 -46.19 -26.87
C ASP A 16 0.51 -46.49 -25.43
N VAL A 17 1.26 -47.59 -25.27
CA VAL A 17 2.01 -47.88 -24.03
C VAL A 17 3.43 -48.27 -24.42
N ALA A 18 4.21 -47.32 -24.94
CA ALA A 18 5.64 -47.54 -25.22
C ALA A 18 6.45 -46.24 -25.44
N ILE A 19 5.98 -45.07 -24.99
CA ILE A 19 6.71 -43.80 -25.14
C ILE A 19 6.61 -43.01 -23.83
N GLY A 20 7.22 -43.52 -22.77
CA GLY A 20 7.17 -42.88 -21.45
C GLY A 20 8.40 -43.09 -20.57
N CYS A 21 9.45 -43.79 -21.05
CA CYS A 21 10.60 -44.14 -20.23
C CYS A 21 11.98 -43.81 -20.84
N LEU A 22 12.07 -42.97 -21.88
CA LEU A 22 13.36 -42.67 -22.53
C LEU A 22 13.70 -41.17 -22.65
N LEU A 23 13.16 -40.33 -21.77
CA LEU A 23 13.49 -38.90 -21.70
C LEU A 23 13.85 -38.40 -20.29
N ALA A 24 14.24 -39.31 -19.39
CA ALA A 24 14.54 -39.00 -17.99
C ALA A 24 15.99 -39.36 -17.57
N LEU A 25 16.90 -39.58 -18.54
CA LEU A 25 18.24 -40.13 -18.27
C LEU A 25 19.40 -39.40 -18.98
N LEU A 26 19.19 -38.17 -19.46
CA LEU A 26 20.21 -37.39 -20.18
C LEU A 26 20.28 -35.92 -19.73
N LEU A 27 20.38 -35.65 -18.43
CA LEU A 27 20.75 -34.31 -17.93
C LEU A 27 21.58 -34.33 -16.62
N SER A 28 22.12 -35.48 -16.22
CA SER A 28 23.05 -35.58 -15.08
C SER A 28 24.52 -35.55 -15.57
N ALA A 29 24.97 -34.40 -16.04
CA ALA A 29 26.39 -34.16 -16.32
C ALA A 29 26.73 -32.66 -16.28
N PHE A 30 26.63 -32.05 -15.09
CA PHE A 30 27.31 -30.78 -14.81
C PHE A 30 28.03 -30.90 -13.47
N PRO A 31 29.37 -31.02 -13.43
CA PRO A 31 30.12 -30.78 -12.22
C PRO A 31 30.26 -29.26 -12.06
N LEU A 32 29.48 -28.65 -11.18
CA LEU A 32 29.78 -27.30 -10.71
C LEU A 32 30.41 -27.42 -9.32
N THR A 33 31.71 -27.19 -9.33
CA THR A 33 32.62 -27.01 -8.21
C THR A 33 32.00 -26.12 -7.14
N VAL A 34 31.94 -26.63 -5.91
CA VAL A 34 31.71 -25.82 -4.71
C VAL A 34 33.00 -25.05 -4.47
N ASP A 35 33.07 -23.81 -4.95
CA ASP A 35 34.14 -22.90 -4.58
C ASP A 35 33.80 -22.30 -3.22
N ALA A 36 34.48 -22.80 -2.19
CA ALA A 36 34.45 -22.23 -0.85
C ALA A 36 35.36 -20.99 -0.84
N ALA A 37 34.85 -19.85 -1.30
CA ALA A 37 35.53 -18.57 -1.17
C ALA A 37 35.25 -17.94 0.21
N SER A 38 36.21 -18.18 1.12
CA SER A 38 36.46 -17.40 2.32
C SER A 38 36.85 -15.96 1.96
N GLY A 39 36.29 -14.97 2.66
CA GLY A 39 36.95 -13.66 2.81
C GLY A 39 36.13 -12.43 2.40
N GLY A 40 35.67 -11.70 3.43
CA GLY A 40 35.79 -10.25 3.47
C GLY A 40 34.96 -9.44 2.48
N LYS A 41 33.74 -9.10 2.88
CA LYS A 41 33.15 -7.76 2.77
C LYS A 41 31.82 -7.81 3.53
N THR A 42 31.77 -7.17 4.68
CA THR A 42 30.49 -6.67 5.21
C THR A 42 29.92 -5.74 4.14
N GLU A 43 29.04 -6.26 3.28
CA GLU A 43 28.11 -5.42 2.55
C GLU A 43 27.24 -4.74 3.60
N VAL A 44 27.64 -3.52 3.97
CA VAL A 44 26.74 -2.59 4.63
C VAL A 44 25.67 -2.30 3.58
N LEU A 45 24.53 -2.99 3.68
CA LEU A 45 23.35 -2.68 2.91
C LEU A 45 23.07 -1.19 3.10
N PRO A 46 22.97 -0.38 2.03
CA PRO A 46 22.51 0.99 2.16
C PRO A 46 21.03 0.95 2.50
N VAL A 47 20.68 0.74 3.78
CA VAL A 47 19.30 0.92 4.26
C VAL A 47 19.08 2.39 4.52
N GLN A 48 19.25 3.19 3.47
CA GLN A 48 18.52 4.44 3.35
C GLN A 48 17.44 4.18 2.31
N LYS A 49 16.44 3.38 2.70
CA LYS A 49 15.21 3.26 1.94
C LYS A 49 14.54 4.63 1.99
N ALA A 50 14.82 5.47 1.00
CA ALA A 50 14.18 6.77 0.85
C ALA A 50 12.67 6.55 0.93
N ALA A 51 11.96 7.36 1.73
CA ALA A 51 10.51 7.25 1.80
C ALA A 51 9.91 7.44 0.40
N PRO A 52 8.77 6.81 0.10
CA PRO A 52 8.12 6.92 -1.20
C PRO A 52 7.87 8.39 -1.57
N SER A 53 7.85 8.66 -2.86
CA SER A 53 7.44 9.97 -3.38
C SER A 53 5.96 10.20 -3.12
N ALA A 54 5.56 11.46 -2.90
CA ALA A 54 4.13 11.78 -2.93
C ALA A 54 3.57 11.49 -4.33
N VAL A 55 2.33 11.02 -4.39
CA VAL A 55 1.66 10.65 -5.63
C VAL A 55 0.37 11.44 -5.73
N PHE A 56 0.07 12.01 -6.89
CA PHE A 56 -1.14 12.81 -7.10
C PHE A 56 -1.81 12.48 -8.43
N ILE A 57 -3.07 12.89 -8.54
CA ILE A 57 -3.83 12.94 -9.79
C ILE A 57 -4.00 14.42 -10.16
N GLU A 58 -3.61 14.79 -11.38
CA GLU A 58 -3.62 16.19 -11.85
C GLU A 58 -5.03 16.74 -12.05
N THR A 59 -5.96 15.87 -12.40
CA THR A 59 -7.36 16.21 -12.68
C THR A 59 -8.19 16.25 -11.40
N THR A 60 -9.29 17.00 -11.46
CA THR A 60 -10.35 16.98 -10.46
C THR A 60 -11.52 16.14 -10.98
N GLY A 61 -12.41 15.70 -10.09
CA GLY A 61 -13.54 14.85 -10.46
C GLY A 61 -14.22 14.21 -9.26
N PRO A 62 -15.13 13.24 -9.50
CA PRO A 62 -15.80 12.52 -8.42
C PRO A 62 -14.80 11.82 -7.49
N GLU A 63 -15.03 11.90 -6.18
CA GLU A 63 -14.13 11.34 -5.16
C GLU A 63 -13.81 9.87 -5.41
N ALA A 64 -14.83 9.06 -5.73
CA ALA A 64 -14.67 7.63 -5.97
C ALA A 64 -13.75 7.33 -7.16
N ASP A 65 -13.84 8.12 -8.23
CA ASP A 65 -12.99 7.96 -9.42
C ASP A 65 -11.54 8.36 -9.13
N LEU A 66 -11.35 9.46 -8.40
CA LEU A 66 -10.03 9.94 -7.99
C LEU A 66 -9.32 8.93 -7.07
N ARG A 67 -10.03 8.38 -6.07
CA ARG A 67 -9.50 7.32 -5.20
C ARG A 67 -9.17 6.07 -6.00
N ARG A 68 -10.04 5.63 -6.92
CA ARG A 68 -9.79 4.47 -7.79
C ARG A 68 -8.52 4.66 -8.62
N GLN A 69 -8.34 5.83 -9.23
CA GLN A 69 -7.14 6.14 -10.01
C GLN A 69 -5.88 6.13 -9.13
N LEU A 70 -5.95 6.72 -7.94
CA LEU A 70 -4.81 6.77 -7.03
C LEU A 70 -4.43 5.38 -6.48
N ARG A 71 -5.42 4.52 -6.18
CA ARG A 71 -5.20 3.10 -5.83
C ARG A 71 -4.49 2.35 -6.94
N ALA A 72 -4.95 2.53 -8.19
CA ALA A 72 -4.32 1.93 -9.36
C ALA A 72 -2.88 2.42 -9.55
N LYS A 73 -2.63 3.73 -9.40
CA LYS A 73 -1.29 4.33 -9.51
C LYS A 73 -0.33 3.84 -8.43
N ASN A 74 -0.84 3.57 -7.23
CA ASN A 74 -0.07 3.02 -6.11
C ASN A 74 -0.05 1.48 -6.07
N ALA A 75 -0.70 0.80 -7.02
CA ALA A 75 -0.83 -0.66 -7.10
C ALA A 75 -1.32 -1.30 -5.78
N VAL A 76 -2.37 -0.74 -5.17
CA VAL A 76 -2.98 -1.26 -3.95
C VAL A 76 -4.37 -1.84 -4.18
N ALA A 77 -4.67 -2.93 -3.49
CA ALA A 77 -5.99 -3.57 -3.44
C ALA A 77 -6.66 -3.40 -2.07
N GLU A 78 -7.96 -3.62 -1.96
CA GLU A 78 -8.66 -3.52 -0.67
C GLU A 78 -8.11 -4.55 0.31
N LEU A 79 -8.09 -4.21 1.62
CA LEU A 79 -7.84 -5.19 2.67
C LEU A 79 -8.76 -6.41 2.54
N GLY A 80 -8.16 -7.60 2.66
CA GLY A 80 -8.87 -8.88 2.50
C GLY A 80 -9.96 -9.12 3.54
N ALA A 81 -10.88 -10.05 3.21
CA ALA A 81 -12.12 -10.25 3.97
C ALA A 81 -11.96 -10.90 5.36
N SER A 82 -10.78 -11.43 5.69
CA SER A 82 -10.56 -12.22 6.89
C SER A 82 -10.58 -11.42 8.20
N ALA A 83 -10.46 -10.09 8.16
CA ALA A 83 -10.55 -9.23 9.33
C ALA A 83 -11.24 -7.89 9.00
N SER A 84 -12.16 -7.46 9.87
CA SER A 84 -12.78 -6.12 9.77
C SER A 84 -11.79 -5.00 10.11
N GLN A 85 -10.77 -5.33 10.91
CA GLN A 85 -9.74 -4.43 11.40
C GLN A 85 -8.40 -5.17 11.51
N VAL A 86 -7.30 -4.50 11.15
CA VAL A 86 -5.94 -5.04 11.24
C VAL A 86 -4.95 -3.93 11.59
N MET A 87 -3.84 -4.27 12.24
CA MET A 87 -2.74 -3.33 12.43
C MET A 87 -1.99 -3.10 11.11
N PHE A 88 -1.50 -1.89 10.86
CA PHE A 88 -0.74 -1.54 9.65
C PHE A 88 0.49 -2.44 9.48
N SER A 89 1.19 -2.77 10.57
CA SER A 89 2.32 -3.69 10.58
C SER A 89 1.94 -5.08 10.04
N GLN A 90 0.71 -5.54 10.33
CA GLN A 90 0.18 -6.86 9.98
C GLN A 90 -0.60 -6.88 8.66
N ALA A 91 -1.01 -5.72 8.14
CA ALA A 91 -1.72 -5.62 6.88
C ALA A 91 -0.87 -6.18 5.72
N PRO A 92 -1.46 -6.87 4.73
CA PRO A 92 -0.73 -7.27 3.52
C PRO A 92 -0.09 -6.08 2.79
N THR A 93 1.10 -6.24 2.25
CA THR A 93 1.69 -5.23 1.34
C THR A 93 0.87 -5.13 0.06
N GLY A 94 0.83 -3.95 -0.56
CA GLY A 94 -0.01 -3.71 -1.72
C GLY A 94 -1.51 -3.65 -1.37
N SER A 95 -1.84 -3.21 -0.16
CA SER A 95 -3.23 -3.08 0.29
C SER A 95 -3.59 -1.66 0.72
N TYR A 96 -4.89 -1.35 0.78
CA TYR A 96 -5.40 -0.12 1.37
C TYR A 96 -6.53 -0.40 2.36
N GLY A 97 -6.62 0.45 3.37
CA GLY A 97 -7.68 0.46 4.37
C GLY A 97 -8.02 1.89 4.80
N PHE A 98 -8.87 2.01 5.81
CA PHE A 98 -9.38 3.28 6.30
C PHE A 98 -9.06 3.48 7.78
N ILE A 99 -8.93 4.74 8.18
CA ILE A 99 -8.71 5.14 9.57
C ILE A 99 -9.55 6.38 9.88
N GLU A 100 -10.17 6.42 11.05
CA GLU A 100 -10.87 7.62 11.48
C GLU A 100 -9.88 8.76 11.72
N PRO A 101 -10.27 10.02 11.43
CA PRO A 101 -9.37 11.16 11.59
C PRO A 101 -8.77 11.27 13.00
N LYS A 102 -9.56 10.99 14.05
CA LYS A 102 -9.10 11.07 15.44
C LYS A 102 -7.92 10.11 15.70
N PHE A 103 -8.00 8.86 15.21
CA PHE A 103 -6.95 7.88 15.43
C PHE A 103 -5.69 8.19 14.61
N LEU A 104 -5.85 8.68 13.38
CA LEU A 104 -4.72 9.15 12.57
C LEU A 104 -4.02 10.35 13.22
N GLY A 105 -4.80 11.34 13.67
CA GLY A 105 -4.28 12.51 14.37
C GLY A 105 -3.50 12.13 15.63
N MET A 106 -4.05 11.25 16.46
CA MET A 106 -3.38 10.75 17.66
C MET A 106 -2.05 10.07 17.30
N ALA A 107 -2.04 9.19 16.29
CA ALA A 107 -0.82 8.52 15.86
C ALA A 107 0.26 9.49 15.36
N LEU A 108 -0.13 10.55 14.63
CA LEU A 108 0.81 11.56 14.15
C LEU A 108 1.37 12.45 15.27
N VAL A 109 0.55 12.77 16.28
CA VAL A 109 0.96 13.57 17.44
C VAL A 109 1.89 12.77 18.36
N THR A 110 1.55 11.50 18.63
CA THR A 110 2.36 10.63 19.51
C THR A 110 3.49 9.91 18.78
N GLN A 111 3.60 10.10 17.46
CA GLN A 111 4.52 9.37 16.59
C GLN A 111 4.38 7.84 16.71
N SER A 112 3.14 7.37 16.89
CA SER A 112 2.85 5.93 16.94
C SER A 112 3.15 5.28 15.59
N PRO A 113 3.98 4.23 15.54
CA PRO A 113 4.42 3.63 14.29
C PRO A 113 3.37 2.72 13.64
N ASP A 114 2.40 2.22 14.43
CA ASP A 114 1.41 1.25 13.96
C ASP A 114 0.00 1.84 14.01
N LEU A 115 -0.69 1.78 12.87
CA LEU A 115 -2.02 2.34 12.67
C LEU A 115 -3.04 1.21 12.67
N VAL A 116 -4.21 1.47 13.27
CA VAL A 116 -5.36 0.59 13.12
C VAL A 116 -6.01 0.89 11.77
N LEU A 117 -6.08 -0.12 10.89
CA LEU A 117 -6.76 -0.04 9.60
C LEU A 117 -8.06 -0.82 9.63
N GLN A 118 -9.11 -0.21 9.09
CA GLN A 118 -10.41 -0.83 8.87
C GLN A 118 -10.59 -1.13 7.39
N ARG A 119 -11.26 -2.23 7.08
CA ARG A 119 -11.50 -2.62 5.68
C ARG A 119 -12.44 -1.65 4.95
N ALA A 120 -13.50 -1.21 5.62
CA ALA A 120 -14.46 -0.24 5.12
C ALA A 120 -14.31 1.09 5.86
N ALA A 121 -14.65 2.19 5.19
CA ALA A 121 -14.63 3.51 5.81
C ALA A 121 -15.66 3.58 6.95
N PRO A 122 -15.24 3.74 8.22
CA PRO A 122 -16.16 3.82 9.36
C PRO A 122 -17.04 5.07 9.33
N THR A 123 -16.56 6.11 8.66
CA THR A 123 -17.24 7.40 8.49
C THR A 123 -16.98 7.96 7.10
N ALA A 124 -17.85 8.84 6.61
CA ALA A 124 -17.69 9.48 5.30
C ALA A 124 -16.38 10.29 5.17
N ASN A 125 -15.83 10.74 6.29
CA ASN A 125 -14.61 11.53 6.40
C ASN A 125 -13.40 10.75 6.94
N ALA A 126 -13.44 9.42 6.87
CA ALA A 126 -12.27 8.60 7.16
C ALA A 126 -11.14 8.89 6.15
N TYR A 127 -9.90 8.82 6.62
CA TYR A 127 -8.74 8.83 5.74
C TYR A 127 -8.50 7.43 5.21
N GLU A 128 -7.95 7.36 4.00
CA GLU A 128 -7.51 6.11 3.39
C GLU A 128 -5.99 6.00 3.52
N ILE A 129 -5.53 4.81 3.87
CA ILE A 129 -4.12 4.51 4.09
C ILE A 129 -3.71 3.42 3.10
N HIS A 130 -2.65 3.67 2.33
CA HIS A 130 -2.07 2.69 1.43
C HIS A 130 -0.82 2.09 2.08
N LYS A 131 -0.72 0.76 2.11
CA LYS A 131 0.53 0.03 2.36
C LYS A 131 1.08 -0.44 1.02
N LEU A 132 2.17 0.16 0.58
CA LEU A 132 2.79 -0.14 -0.70
C LEU A 132 3.44 -1.53 -0.71
N ALA A 133 3.83 -2.01 -1.90
CA ALA A 133 4.50 -3.31 -2.08
C ALA A 133 5.79 -3.45 -1.25
N ASP A 134 6.43 -2.31 -0.97
CA ASP A 134 7.67 -2.23 -0.20
C ASP A 134 7.41 -2.09 1.32
N GLY A 135 6.14 -2.13 1.76
CA GLY A 135 5.72 -2.01 3.15
C GLY A 135 5.60 -0.57 3.67
N SER A 136 5.99 0.44 2.89
CA SER A 136 5.83 1.85 3.28
C SER A 136 4.37 2.29 3.26
N GLY A 137 4.05 3.28 4.09
CA GLY A 137 2.70 3.78 4.27
C GLY A 137 2.48 5.14 3.61
N MET A 138 1.31 5.34 2.99
CA MET A 138 0.87 6.64 2.47
C MET A 138 -0.51 7.01 3.04
N VAL A 139 -0.71 8.29 3.39
CA VAL A 139 -2.03 8.85 3.70
C VAL A 139 -2.60 9.46 2.44
N VAL A 140 -3.85 9.12 2.13
CA VAL A 140 -4.61 9.73 1.04
C VAL A 140 -5.53 10.82 1.56
N GLY A 141 -5.51 11.97 0.91
CA GLY A 141 -6.45 13.05 1.15
C GLY A 141 -6.43 14.07 0.01
N PHE A 142 -7.02 15.23 0.26
CA PHE A 142 -7.19 16.30 -0.71
C PHE A 142 -6.44 17.56 -0.27
N VAL A 143 -5.90 18.29 -1.24
CA VAL A 143 -5.13 19.52 -1.03
C VAL A 143 -5.55 20.61 -2.02
N GLU A 144 -5.14 21.83 -1.72
CA GLU A 144 -5.18 22.96 -2.65
C GLU A 144 -4.23 22.72 -3.84
N LYS A 145 -4.55 23.31 -4.99
CA LYS A 145 -3.80 23.10 -6.24
C LYS A 145 -2.33 23.51 -6.11
N GLU A 146 -2.08 24.59 -5.39
CA GLU A 146 -0.77 25.20 -5.18
C GLU A 146 0.17 24.28 -4.38
N LEU A 147 -0.40 23.42 -3.53
CA LEU A 147 0.36 22.46 -2.74
C LEU A 147 0.79 21.23 -3.55
N MET A 148 0.18 20.96 -4.70
CA MET A 148 0.53 19.81 -5.55
C MET A 148 2.00 19.85 -6.02
N VAL A 149 2.50 21.04 -6.32
CA VAL A 149 3.89 21.24 -6.76
C VAL A 149 4.87 21.04 -5.60
N GLN A 150 4.47 21.45 -4.39
CA GLN A 150 5.31 21.39 -3.20
C GLN A 150 5.42 19.98 -2.62
N VAL A 151 4.42 19.11 -2.83
CA VAL A 151 4.51 17.71 -2.41
C VAL A 151 5.41 16.88 -3.33
N ALA A 152 5.67 17.33 -4.56
CA ALA A 152 6.57 16.64 -5.48
C ALA A 152 8.02 16.67 -4.99
N PRO A 153 8.74 15.53 -4.90
CA PRO A 153 10.08 15.46 -4.33
C PRO A 153 11.10 16.41 -4.97
N ALA A 154 11.00 16.67 -6.28
CA ALA A 154 11.95 17.48 -7.03
C ALA A 154 11.95 18.97 -6.62
N GLN A 155 10.85 19.45 -6.02
CA GLN A 155 10.67 20.87 -5.69
C GLN A 155 10.28 21.08 -4.22
N ARG A 156 10.41 20.05 -3.38
CA ARG A 156 9.95 20.09 -1.99
C ARG A 156 10.90 20.94 -1.13
N PRO A 157 10.41 22.03 -0.49
CA PRO A 157 11.12 22.69 0.62
C PRO A 157 11.49 21.71 1.73
N LYS A 158 12.43 22.05 2.63
CA LYS A 158 12.82 21.15 3.74
C LYS A 158 11.63 20.68 4.58
N THR A 159 10.64 21.57 4.74
CA THR A 159 9.36 21.29 5.39
C THR A 159 8.26 22.00 4.59
N VAL A 160 7.17 21.29 4.32
CA VAL A 160 5.95 21.86 3.72
C VAL A 160 4.83 21.72 4.73
N ARG A 161 4.18 22.84 5.06
CA ARG A 161 2.93 22.80 5.85
C ARG A 161 1.81 22.37 4.92
N LEU A 162 1.08 21.35 5.33
CA LEU A 162 0.03 20.70 4.57
C LEU A 162 -1.28 20.76 5.36
N GLU A 163 -2.31 21.29 4.71
CA GLU A 163 -3.70 21.10 5.12
C GLU A 163 -4.26 19.94 4.30
N LEU A 164 -4.26 18.74 4.87
CA LEU A 164 -4.78 17.54 4.18
C LEU A 164 -6.24 17.31 4.59
N TYR A 165 -7.13 17.44 3.62
CA TYR A 165 -8.57 17.26 3.78
C TYR A 165 -8.95 15.79 3.56
N SER A 166 -9.88 15.27 4.37
CA SER A 166 -10.36 13.87 4.24
C SER A 166 -11.15 13.61 2.94
N ASN A 167 -11.85 14.63 2.44
CA ASN A 167 -12.76 14.62 1.29
C ASN A 167 -12.51 15.86 0.42
N PRO A 168 -12.91 15.85 -0.86
CA PRO A 168 -12.78 17.03 -1.70
C PRO A 168 -13.68 18.15 -1.19
N SER A 169 -13.22 19.38 -1.37
CA SER A 169 -13.97 20.60 -1.12
C SER A 169 -13.69 21.63 -2.21
N ALA A 170 -14.43 22.74 -2.23
CA ALA A 170 -14.16 23.84 -3.15
C ALA A 170 -12.73 24.40 -2.99
N LYS A 171 -12.19 24.35 -1.76
CA LYS A 171 -10.82 24.79 -1.45
C LYS A 171 -9.78 23.73 -1.84
N ALA A 172 -10.05 22.46 -1.54
CA ALA A 172 -9.13 21.35 -1.74
C ALA A 172 -9.75 20.25 -2.60
N ALA A 173 -9.55 20.33 -3.91
CA ALA A 173 -10.14 19.40 -4.89
C ALA A 173 -9.16 18.36 -5.44
N HIS A 174 -7.86 18.50 -5.15
CA HIS A 174 -6.81 17.67 -5.74
C HIS A 174 -6.41 16.54 -4.79
N ILE A 175 -6.56 15.29 -5.25
CA ILE A 175 -6.22 14.12 -4.45
C ILE A 175 -4.70 13.87 -4.46
N VAL A 176 -4.16 13.55 -3.28
CA VAL A 176 -2.76 13.20 -3.07
C VAL A 176 -2.63 12.02 -2.13
N ALA A 177 -1.57 11.23 -2.33
CA ALA A 177 -1.04 10.29 -1.36
C ALA A 177 0.32 10.83 -0.88
N VAL A 178 0.49 10.99 0.43
CA VAL A 178 1.74 11.51 1.03
C VAL A 178 2.34 10.50 2.03
N PRO A 179 3.68 10.40 2.13
CA PRO A 179 4.31 9.36 2.94
C PRO A 179 4.10 9.54 4.44
N LEU A 180 3.53 8.52 5.10
CA LEU A 180 3.25 8.52 6.54
C LEU A 180 4.49 8.84 7.39
N THR A 181 5.64 8.25 7.05
CA THR A 181 6.90 8.42 7.78
C THR A 181 7.52 9.82 7.66
N LYS A 182 6.97 10.68 6.79
CA LYS A 182 7.40 12.07 6.60
C LYS A 182 6.44 13.06 7.26
N LEU A 183 5.34 12.59 7.83
CA LEU A 183 4.33 13.43 8.46
C LEU A 183 4.63 13.59 9.94
N SER A 184 4.40 14.80 10.44
CA SER A 184 4.28 15.08 11.87
C SER A 184 3.15 16.10 12.06
N SER A 185 2.35 15.92 13.10
CA SER A 185 1.33 16.90 13.50
C SER A 185 1.59 17.35 14.93
N ASP A 186 1.38 18.64 15.19
CA ASP A 186 1.34 19.23 16.53
C ASP A 186 -0.09 19.37 17.06
N ARG A 187 -1.10 19.04 16.24
CA ARG A 187 -2.52 19.28 16.54
C ARG A 187 -3.40 18.10 16.16
N MET A 188 -4.52 17.97 16.87
CA MET A 188 -5.58 17.05 16.48
C MET A 188 -6.32 17.57 15.24
N PRO A 189 -6.83 16.68 14.38
CA PRO A 189 -7.65 17.06 13.23
C PRO A 189 -8.88 17.85 13.62
N THR A 190 -9.27 18.79 12.76
CA THR A 190 -10.42 19.67 12.96
C THR A 190 -11.45 19.48 11.85
N LYS A 191 -12.72 19.31 12.21
CA LYS A 191 -13.82 19.30 11.26
C LYS A 191 -14.14 20.73 10.81
N ILE A 192 -14.30 20.96 9.51
CA ILE A 192 -14.57 22.29 8.95
C ILE A 192 -15.92 22.84 9.42
N ASP A 193 -16.96 22.01 9.36
CA ASP A 193 -18.28 22.31 9.91
C ASP A 193 -18.65 21.24 10.96
N PRO A 194 -18.51 21.56 12.25
CA PRO A 194 -18.84 20.64 13.35
C PRO A 194 -20.29 20.13 13.33
N LYS A 195 -21.23 20.89 12.74
CA LYS A 195 -22.66 20.55 12.71
C LYS A 195 -22.99 19.53 11.63
N ASN A 196 -22.17 19.43 10.59
CA ASN A 196 -22.34 18.48 9.51
C ASN A 196 -21.50 17.20 9.78
N PRO A 197 -22.12 16.04 10.02
CA PRO A 197 -21.39 14.79 10.29
C PRO A 197 -20.44 14.41 9.15
N ASN A 198 -20.78 14.76 7.91
CA ASN A 198 -20.02 14.45 6.69
C ASN A 198 -19.06 15.56 6.27
N SER A 199 -18.90 16.62 7.08
CA SER A 199 -17.97 17.70 6.76
C SER A 199 -16.53 17.18 6.68
N PRO A 200 -15.73 17.67 5.72
CA PRO A 200 -14.31 17.36 5.66
C PRO A 200 -13.62 17.62 6.99
N VAL A 201 -12.70 16.73 7.32
CA VAL A 201 -11.78 16.92 8.43
C VAL A 201 -10.42 17.32 7.85
N VAL A 202 -9.77 18.27 8.51
CA VAL A 202 -8.46 18.77 8.13
C VAL A 202 -7.42 18.30 9.12
N LEU A 203 -6.36 17.70 8.58
CA LEU A 203 -5.10 17.45 9.27
C LEU A 203 -4.11 18.53 8.87
N ASN A 204 -3.70 19.33 9.85
CA ASN A 204 -2.62 20.29 9.71
C ASN A 204 -1.31 19.62 10.08
N MET A 205 -0.42 19.45 9.13
CA MET A 205 0.79 18.63 9.32
C MET A 205 1.98 19.18 8.57
N ASP A 206 3.16 18.80 9.03
CA ASP A 206 4.41 19.09 8.35
C ASP A 206 4.85 17.86 7.55
N LEU A 207 5.04 18.04 6.25
CA LEU A 207 5.69 17.07 5.38
C LEU A 207 7.18 17.40 5.31
N ARG A 208 7.99 16.57 5.95
CA ARG A 208 9.45 16.76 6.04
C ARG A 208 10.16 16.15 4.83
N SER A 209 11.35 16.66 4.51
CA SER A 209 12.23 16.06 3.50
C SER A 209 12.91 14.78 4.01
N SER A 210 13.26 14.71 5.30
CA SER A 210 13.77 13.53 6.00
C SER A 210 12.68 12.80 6.79
N ALA A 211 12.87 11.49 7.05
CA ALA A 211 11.88 10.70 7.78
C ALA A 211 11.87 11.13 9.25
N SER A 212 10.68 11.21 9.84
CA SER A 212 10.51 11.40 11.27
C SER A 212 10.89 10.09 11.96
N HIS A 213 12.16 9.95 12.35
CA HIS A 213 12.59 8.82 13.17
C HIS A 213 12.21 9.06 14.64
N ALA A 214 11.39 8.17 15.19
CA ALA A 214 11.50 7.67 16.55
C ALA A 214 11.57 6.14 16.38
N SER A 215 12.58 5.38 16.82
CA SER A 215 13.58 5.55 17.86
C SER A 215 14.83 4.78 17.48
N THR A 216 16.00 5.40 17.68
CA THR A 216 17.26 4.67 17.87
C THR A 216 17.11 3.85 19.14
N GLN A 217 16.89 2.53 19.04
CA GLN A 217 17.16 1.67 20.18
C GLN A 217 18.67 1.57 20.33
N GLY A 218 19.13 2.00 21.51
CA GLY A 218 20.53 2.05 21.87
C GLY A 218 21.18 0.68 21.76
N VAL A 219 22.38 0.69 21.20
CA VAL A 219 23.39 -0.32 21.51
C VAL A 219 23.73 -0.14 22.99
N GLN A 220 23.39 -1.13 23.80
CA GLN A 220 24.09 -1.47 25.04
C GLN A 220 24.42 -2.96 24.98
#